data_AF-A0A0D1XWQ6-F1
#
_entry.id   AF-A0A0D1XWQ6-F1
#
_cell.length_a   1.000
_cell.length_b   1.000
_cell.length_c   1.000
_cell.angle_alpha   90.00
_cell.angle_beta   90.00
_cell.angle_gamma   90.00
#
_symmetry.space_group_name_H-M   'P 1'
#
loop_
_entity.id
_entity.type
_entity.pdbx_description
1 polymer ?
#
loop_
_entity_poly.entity_id
_entity_poly.type
_entity_poly.pdbx_seq_one_letter_code
_entity_poly.pdbx_strand_id
1 'polypeptide(L)'
;MAILTEDEIDEILYFARANEIEDLKTYIPTLFPKYGTQPAWILSQAVDAETGNTSLHYAGANGHIDMVNYLLSLFPSSSADRKPFINKQNNSGNTALHWSSLNGHMSVVKALLAAGADASILNNSGHDAVYEAEMNDKQEVAEYLLKEALGLEKAIGREGDGRSPDEEDEEVEGGEGEGDGDADKVADGMAEMDLKSSTPKGDMG
;
A
#
# COMPACT_ATOMS: atom_id res chain seq x y z
N MET A 1 29.04 -11.47 -9.58
CA MET A 1 28.11 -11.47 -8.44
C MET A 1 27.41 -12.83 -8.47
N ALA A 2 27.27 -13.51 -7.34
CA ALA A 2 26.63 -14.82 -7.33
C ALA A 2 25.10 -14.64 -7.47
N ILE A 3 24.46 -15.48 -8.27
CA ILE A 3 23.02 -15.42 -8.60
C ILE A 3 22.46 -16.83 -8.36
N LEU A 4 21.25 -16.92 -7.80
CA LEU A 4 20.55 -18.20 -7.64
C LEU A 4 20.26 -18.81 -9.01
N THR A 5 20.34 -20.14 -9.10
CA THR A 5 19.89 -20.87 -10.28
C THR A 5 18.36 -20.99 -10.30
N GLU A 6 17.77 -21.21 -11.48
CA GLU A 6 16.31 -21.39 -11.62
C GLU A 6 15.80 -22.53 -10.72
N ASP A 7 16.47 -23.68 -10.72
CA ASP A 7 16.10 -24.81 -9.85
C ASP A 7 16.09 -24.44 -8.35
N GLU A 8 17.07 -23.65 -7.89
CA GLU A 8 17.12 -23.21 -6.48
C GLU A 8 16.01 -22.21 -6.13
N ILE A 9 15.66 -21.34 -7.08
CA ILE A 9 14.54 -20.41 -6.93
C ILE A 9 13.24 -21.21 -6.86
N ASP A 10 13.01 -22.10 -7.82
CA ASP A 10 11.81 -22.91 -7.91
C ASP A 10 11.61 -23.77 -6.66
N GLU A 11 12.68 -24.37 -6.12
CA GLU A 11 12.62 -25.18 -4.90
C GLU A 11 12.21 -24.34 -3.68
N ILE A 12 12.81 -23.16 -3.49
CA ILE A 12 12.44 -22.24 -2.39
C ILE A 12 10.98 -21.81 -2.50
N LEU A 13 10.54 -21.46 -3.71
CA LEU A 13 9.18 -21.01 -3.96
C LEU A 13 8.17 -22.15 -3.82
N TYR A 14 8.56 -23.36 -4.23
CA TYR A 14 7.76 -24.57 -4.07
C TYR A 14 7.49 -24.86 -2.59
N PHE A 15 8.52 -24.87 -1.73
CA PHE A 15 8.33 -25.10 -0.31
C PHE A 15 7.39 -24.07 0.32
N ALA A 16 7.55 -22.79 -0.04
CA ALA A 16 6.67 -21.72 0.42
C ALA A 16 5.21 -21.93 -0.01
N ARG A 17 4.98 -22.35 -1.25
CA ARG A 17 3.66 -22.62 -1.81
C ARG A 17 3.00 -23.85 -1.21
N ALA A 18 3.77 -24.93 -1.01
CA ALA A 18 3.32 -26.23 -0.51
C ALA A 18 3.26 -26.31 1.03
N ASN A 19 3.73 -25.28 1.74
CA ASN A 19 3.85 -25.24 3.20
C ASN A 19 4.83 -26.28 3.78
N GLU A 20 5.90 -26.60 3.05
CA GLU A 20 6.95 -27.53 3.47
C GLU A 20 8.03 -26.79 4.29
N ILE A 21 7.64 -26.32 5.48
CA ILE A 21 8.48 -25.46 6.33
C ILE A 21 9.79 -26.15 6.74
N GLU A 22 9.74 -27.44 7.09
CA GLU A 22 10.91 -28.18 7.57
C GLU A 22 11.92 -28.44 6.45
N ASP A 23 11.44 -28.66 5.22
CA ASP A 23 12.29 -28.81 4.05
C ASP A 23 12.95 -27.47 3.70
N LEU A 24 12.21 -26.35 3.73
CA LEU A 24 12.79 -25.02 3.54
C LEU A 24 13.86 -24.70 4.60
N LYS A 25 13.60 -25.00 5.87
CA LYS A 25 14.56 -24.83 6.99
C LYS A 25 15.84 -25.61 6.76
N THR A 26 15.72 -26.79 6.16
CA THR A 26 16.87 -27.65 5.87
C THR A 26 17.59 -27.18 4.62
N TYR A 27 16.86 -26.74 3.59
CA TYR A 27 17.40 -26.40 2.28
C TYR A 27 18.20 -25.09 2.29
N ILE A 28 17.68 -24.01 2.89
CA ILE A 28 18.35 -22.70 2.89
C ILE A 28 19.81 -22.76 3.40
N PRO A 29 20.12 -23.44 4.53
CA PRO A 29 21.50 -23.62 4.99
C PRO A 29 22.42 -24.33 3.98
N THR A 30 21.89 -25.23 3.16
CA THR A 30 22.70 -25.94 2.14
C THR A 30 23.22 -25.03 1.05
N LEU A 31 22.60 -23.85 0.86
CA LEU A 31 22.98 -22.86 -0.14
C LEU A 31 24.10 -21.93 0.36
N PHE A 32 24.36 -21.87 1.68
CA PHE A 32 25.38 -20.97 2.25
C PHE A 32 26.79 -21.21 1.71
N PRO A 33 27.29 -22.46 1.55
CA PRO A 33 28.62 -22.70 1.00
C PRO A 33 28.78 -22.17 -0.44
N LYS A 34 27.68 -22.09 -1.22
CA LYS A 34 27.70 -21.64 -2.61
C LYS A 34 27.68 -20.11 -2.73
N TYR A 35 26.93 -19.44 -1.85
CA TYR A 35 26.67 -18.00 -1.97
C TYR A 35 27.32 -17.14 -0.89
N GLY A 36 27.79 -17.74 0.21
CA GLY A 36 28.49 -17.05 1.29
C GLY A 36 27.67 -15.96 1.98
N THR A 37 26.35 -16.13 2.06
CA THR A 37 25.40 -15.05 2.40
C THR A 37 24.30 -15.50 3.36
N GLN A 38 23.56 -14.54 3.90
CA GLN A 38 22.51 -14.75 4.90
C GLN A 38 21.18 -15.19 4.27
N PRO A 39 20.30 -15.89 5.03
CA PRO A 39 18.96 -16.27 4.58
C PRO A 39 18.16 -15.15 3.93
N ALA A 40 18.22 -13.95 4.52
CA ALA A 40 17.50 -12.76 4.03
C ALA A 40 17.86 -12.43 2.57
N TRP A 41 19.15 -12.50 2.22
CA TRP A 41 19.59 -12.26 0.85
C TRP A 41 19.05 -13.34 -0.09
N ILE A 42 19.18 -14.62 0.28
CA ILE A 42 18.71 -15.76 -0.54
C ILE A 42 17.22 -15.60 -0.85
N LEU A 43 16.40 -15.36 0.18
CA LEU A 43 14.96 -15.18 0.02
C LEU A 43 14.61 -13.92 -0.80
N SER A 44 15.42 -12.87 -0.70
CA SER A 44 15.20 -11.65 -1.51
C SER A 44 15.54 -11.86 -2.99
N GLN A 45 16.44 -12.80 -3.30
CA GLN A 45 16.79 -13.17 -4.68
C GLN A 45 15.88 -14.26 -5.26
N ALA A 46 15.23 -15.07 -4.41
CA ALA A 46 14.27 -16.09 -4.83
C ALA A 46 12.96 -15.44 -5.29
N VAL A 47 12.95 -15.01 -6.55
CA VAL A 47 11.84 -14.33 -7.21
C VAL A 47 11.49 -15.11 -8.47
N ASP A 48 10.23 -15.49 -8.60
CA ASP A 48 9.67 -16.14 -9.77
C ASP A 48 9.86 -15.25 -11.00
N ALA A 49 10.55 -15.75 -12.03
CA ALA A 49 10.94 -14.94 -13.19
C ALA A 49 9.74 -14.47 -14.02
N GLU A 50 8.67 -15.27 -14.06
CA GLU A 50 7.49 -15.01 -14.89
C GLU A 50 6.49 -14.08 -14.19
N THR A 51 6.31 -14.28 -12.89
CA THR A 51 5.27 -13.57 -12.12
C THR A 51 5.82 -12.48 -11.20
N GLY A 52 7.12 -12.50 -10.89
CA GLY A 52 7.72 -11.63 -9.89
C GLY A 52 7.34 -11.99 -8.44
N ASN A 53 6.65 -13.12 -8.23
CA ASN A 53 6.25 -13.57 -6.91
C ASN A 53 7.45 -14.02 -6.07
N THR A 54 7.36 -13.78 -4.77
CA THR A 54 8.32 -14.29 -3.78
C THR A 54 7.70 -15.41 -2.95
N SER A 55 8.49 -16.07 -2.11
CA SER A 55 7.98 -17.02 -1.12
C SER A 55 6.89 -16.42 -0.24
N LEU A 56 6.99 -15.14 0.12
CA LEU A 56 5.96 -14.45 0.92
C LEU A 56 4.64 -14.26 0.17
N HIS A 57 4.67 -14.06 -1.15
CA HIS A 57 3.46 -14.03 -1.97
C HIS A 57 2.75 -15.38 -1.96
N TYR A 58 3.48 -16.47 -2.23
CA TYR A 58 2.89 -17.81 -2.26
C TYR A 58 2.37 -18.26 -0.89
N ALA A 59 3.15 -18.05 0.17
CA ALA A 59 2.71 -18.36 1.53
C ALA A 59 1.50 -17.50 1.94
N GLY A 60 1.50 -16.22 1.57
CA GLY A 60 0.42 -15.30 1.89
C GLY A 60 -0.88 -15.59 1.14
N ALA A 61 -0.77 -15.90 -0.15
CA ALA A 61 -1.91 -16.28 -1.01
C ALA A 61 -2.59 -17.56 -0.53
N ASN A 62 -1.86 -18.50 0.07
CA ASN A 62 -2.40 -19.78 0.52
C ASN A 62 -2.75 -19.83 2.03
N GLY A 63 -2.53 -18.74 2.77
CA GLY A 63 -2.88 -18.66 4.18
C GLY A 63 -1.93 -19.40 5.12
N HIS A 64 -0.71 -19.70 4.67
CA HIS A 64 0.29 -20.50 5.40
C HIS A 64 0.97 -19.66 6.50
N ILE A 65 0.25 -19.40 7.59
CA ILE A 65 0.69 -18.48 8.65
C ILE A 65 2.04 -18.88 9.28
N ASP A 66 2.27 -20.16 9.52
CA ASP A 66 3.52 -20.63 10.12
C ASP A 66 4.72 -20.41 9.17
N MET A 67 4.50 -20.62 7.87
CA MET A 67 5.49 -20.31 6.84
C MET A 67 5.75 -18.80 6.75
N VAL A 68 4.70 -17.97 6.77
CA VAL A 68 4.82 -16.50 6.79
C VAL A 68 5.65 -16.04 7.99
N ASN A 69 5.33 -16.53 9.20
CA ASN A 69 6.07 -16.19 10.42
C ASN A 69 7.53 -16.64 10.35
N TYR A 70 7.78 -17.84 9.81
CA TYR A 70 9.13 -18.33 9.62
C TYR A 70 9.93 -17.46 8.63
N LEU A 71 9.37 -17.18 7.45
CA LEU A 71 10.00 -16.31 6.45
C LEU A 71 10.32 -14.93 7.04
N LEU A 72 9.38 -14.32 7.76
CA LEU A 72 9.58 -13.04 8.43
C LEU A 72 10.66 -13.11 9.52
N SER A 73 10.79 -14.24 10.22
CA SER A 73 11.82 -14.41 11.27
C SER A 73 13.25 -14.42 10.73
N LEU A 74 13.43 -14.77 9.44
CA LEU A 74 14.73 -14.80 8.78
C LEU A 74 15.26 -13.40 8.42
N PHE A 75 14.43 -12.37 8.59
CA PHE A 75 14.79 -10.96 8.42
C PHE A 75 14.75 -10.26 9.77
N PRO A 76 15.90 -10.01 10.43
CA PRO A 76 15.91 -9.24 11.68
C PRO A 76 15.16 -7.90 11.53
N SER A 77 14.50 -7.43 12.57
CA SER A 77 13.72 -6.16 12.51
C SER A 77 14.59 -4.94 12.16
N SER A 78 15.90 -5.00 12.39
CA SER A 78 16.87 -3.97 12.01
C SER A 78 17.40 -4.14 10.57
N SER A 79 17.06 -5.21 9.87
CA SER A 79 17.54 -5.47 8.51
C SER A 79 16.94 -4.47 7.53
N ALA A 80 17.80 -3.81 6.76
CA ALA A 80 17.40 -2.93 5.66
C ALA A 80 16.60 -3.68 4.58
N ASP A 81 16.79 -5.00 4.45
CA ASP A 81 16.13 -5.84 3.45
C ASP A 81 14.72 -6.28 3.88
N ARG A 82 14.36 -6.12 5.15
CA ARG A 82 13.07 -6.57 5.69
C ARG A 82 11.89 -5.86 5.02
N LYS A 83 11.89 -4.53 5.01
CA LYS A 83 10.80 -3.75 4.40
C LYS A 83 10.69 -3.99 2.89
N PRO A 84 11.79 -3.95 2.10
CA PRO A 84 11.77 -4.32 0.69
C PRO A 84 11.21 -5.72 0.42
N PHE A 85 11.53 -6.71 1.27
CA PHE A 85 11.00 -8.07 1.12
C PHE A 85 9.49 -8.14 1.38
N ILE A 86 9.02 -7.55 2.49
CA ILE A 86 7.60 -7.56 2.88
C ILE A 86 6.73 -6.84 1.84
N ASN A 87 7.19 -5.69 1.37
CA ASN A 87 6.46 -4.82 0.46
C ASN A 87 6.84 -5.02 -1.01
N LYS A 88 7.52 -6.13 -1.34
CA LYS A 88 7.88 -6.44 -2.73
C LYS A 88 6.60 -6.55 -3.56
N GLN A 89 6.53 -5.78 -4.64
CA GLN A 89 5.48 -5.91 -5.64
C GLN A 89 5.91 -6.93 -6.70
N ASN A 90 4.99 -7.83 -7.05
CA ASN A 90 5.14 -8.75 -8.16
C ASN A 90 4.92 -8.03 -9.52
N ASN A 91 4.94 -8.75 -10.64
CA ASN A 91 4.81 -8.15 -11.98
C ASN A 91 3.46 -7.45 -12.22
N SER A 92 2.42 -7.80 -11.43
CA SER A 92 1.11 -7.13 -11.45
C SER A 92 0.98 -6.01 -10.41
N GLY A 93 2.06 -5.67 -9.71
CA GLY A 93 2.04 -4.67 -8.65
C GLY A 93 1.49 -5.18 -7.31
N ASN A 94 1.09 -6.44 -7.21
CA ASN A 94 0.53 -7.00 -5.98
C ASN A 94 1.64 -7.31 -4.98
N THR A 95 1.37 -7.03 -3.70
CA THR A 95 2.21 -7.48 -2.57
C THR A 95 1.62 -8.74 -1.93
N ALA A 96 2.35 -9.41 -1.05
CA ALA A 96 1.80 -10.53 -0.27
C ALA A 96 0.52 -10.14 0.52
N LEU A 97 0.42 -8.89 0.96
CA LEU A 97 -0.76 -8.37 1.64
C LEU A 97 -1.98 -8.40 0.71
N HIS A 98 -1.85 -7.93 -0.54
CA HIS A 98 -2.93 -7.99 -1.54
C HIS A 98 -3.48 -9.41 -1.70
N TRP A 99 -2.61 -10.39 -1.92
CA TRP A 99 -3.01 -11.79 -2.11
C TRP A 99 -3.68 -12.38 -0.87
N SER A 100 -3.13 -12.13 0.33
CA SER A 100 -3.73 -12.61 1.57
C SER A 100 -5.08 -11.95 1.84
N SER A 101 -5.26 -10.69 1.43
CA SER A 101 -6.51 -9.96 1.57
C SER A 101 -7.57 -10.44 0.60
N LEU A 102 -7.21 -10.58 -0.68
CA LEU A 102 -8.05 -11.15 -1.73
C LEU A 102 -8.63 -12.51 -1.32
N ASN A 103 -7.80 -13.37 -0.72
CA ASN A 103 -8.21 -14.71 -0.31
C ASN A 103 -8.80 -14.79 1.11
N GLY A 104 -8.81 -13.69 1.88
CA GLY A 104 -9.44 -13.64 3.20
C GLY A 104 -8.62 -14.27 4.33
N HIS A 105 -7.30 -14.38 4.17
CA HIS A 105 -6.42 -15.01 5.16
C HIS A 105 -6.08 -14.05 6.31
N MET A 106 -7.05 -13.81 7.17
CA MET A 106 -6.98 -12.85 8.30
C MET A 106 -5.73 -13.00 9.18
N SER A 107 -5.32 -14.23 9.50
CA SER A 107 -4.12 -14.48 10.31
C SER A 107 -2.84 -13.99 9.63
N VAL A 108 -2.73 -14.19 8.32
CA VAL A 108 -1.61 -13.71 7.49
C VAL A 108 -1.63 -12.20 7.40
N VAL A 109 -2.80 -11.59 7.12
CA VAL A 109 -2.97 -10.13 7.05
C VAL A 109 -2.44 -9.47 8.33
N LYS A 110 -2.86 -9.98 9.49
CA LYS A 110 -2.39 -9.52 10.81
C LYS A 110 -0.88 -9.61 10.95
N ALA A 111 -0.29 -10.75 10.59
CA ALA A 111 1.15 -10.96 10.70
C ALA A 111 1.95 -10.02 9.77
N LEU A 112 1.47 -9.81 8.54
CA LEU A 112 2.11 -8.91 7.58
C LEU A 112 2.06 -7.44 8.05
N LEU A 113 0.90 -6.95 8.51
CA LEU A 113 0.79 -5.59 9.06
C LEU A 113 1.68 -5.39 10.29
N ALA A 114 1.66 -6.35 11.23
CA ALA A 114 2.53 -6.31 12.41
C ALA A 114 4.02 -6.33 12.04
N ALA A 115 4.37 -6.92 10.89
CA ALA A 115 5.73 -6.96 10.37
C ALA A 115 6.15 -5.69 9.61
N GLY A 116 5.21 -4.76 9.35
CA GLY A 116 5.45 -3.50 8.66
C GLY A 116 5.05 -3.51 7.18
N ALA A 117 4.09 -4.35 6.78
CA ALA A 117 3.47 -4.26 5.47
C ALA A 117 2.74 -2.93 5.30
N ASP A 118 2.91 -2.31 4.14
CA ASP A 118 2.27 -1.05 3.78
C ASP A 118 0.97 -1.34 3.01
N ALA A 119 -0.16 -1.10 3.67
CA ALA A 119 -1.49 -1.32 3.09
C ALA A 119 -1.89 -0.25 2.06
N SER A 120 -1.13 0.85 1.93
CA SER A 120 -1.41 1.93 0.96
C SER A 120 -0.81 1.67 -0.42
N ILE A 121 0.00 0.62 -0.57
CA ILE A 121 0.57 0.24 -1.87
C ILE A 121 -0.56 -0.13 -2.82
N LEU A 122 -0.55 0.49 -4.01
CA LEU A 122 -1.46 0.18 -5.10
C LEU A 122 -0.80 -0.80 -6.08
N ASN A 123 -1.55 -1.81 -6.50
CA ASN A 123 -1.17 -2.67 -7.61
C ASN A 123 -1.31 -1.95 -8.96
N ASN A 124 -0.97 -2.62 -10.07
CA ASN A 124 -0.98 -2.00 -11.40
C ASN A 124 -2.39 -1.62 -11.89
N SER A 125 -3.44 -2.14 -11.26
CA SER A 125 -4.83 -1.76 -11.51
C SER A 125 -5.29 -0.58 -10.64
N GLY A 126 -4.43 -0.07 -9.75
CA GLY A 126 -4.76 1.00 -8.82
C GLY A 126 -5.52 0.53 -7.58
N HIS A 127 -5.51 -0.76 -7.27
CA HIS A 127 -6.17 -1.32 -6.09
C HIS A 127 -5.19 -1.49 -4.95
N ASP A 128 -5.61 -1.13 -3.73
CA ASP A 128 -4.90 -1.51 -2.50
C ASP A 128 -5.41 -2.86 -1.96
N ALA A 129 -4.84 -3.29 -0.83
CA ALA A 129 -5.25 -4.52 -0.17
C ALA A 129 -6.67 -4.48 0.40
N VAL A 130 -7.24 -3.30 0.69
CA VAL A 130 -8.63 -3.16 1.17
C VAL A 130 -9.57 -3.45 0.01
N TYR A 131 -9.34 -2.81 -1.14
CA TYR A 131 -10.14 -3.01 -2.34
C TYR A 131 -10.17 -4.48 -2.76
N GLU A 132 -9.01 -5.16 -2.77
CA GLU A 132 -8.95 -6.58 -3.10
C GLU A 132 -9.76 -7.45 -2.12
N ALA A 133 -9.81 -7.11 -0.82
CA ALA A 133 -10.66 -7.80 0.14
C ALA A 133 -12.15 -7.54 -0.11
N GLU A 134 -12.55 -6.28 -0.33
CA GLU A 134 -13.95 -5.90 -0.57
C GLU A 134 -14.52 -6.56 -1.82
N MET A 135 -13.79 -6.52 -2.94
CA MET A 135 -14.22 -7.08 -4.22
C MET A 135 -14.31 -8.61 -4.23
N ASN A 136 -13.76 -9.27 -3.21
CA ASN A 136 -13.77 -10.74 -3.07
C ASN A 136 -14.56 -11.21 -1.84
N ASP A 137 -15.47 -10.38 -1.33
CA ASP A 137 -16.37 -10.66 -0.21
C ASP A 137 -15.63 -11.02 1.10
N LYS A 138 -14.43 -10.45 1.32
CA LYS A 138 -13.61 -10.66 2.53
C LYS A 138 -13.82 -9.54 3.54
N GLN A 139 -15.08 -9.28 3.89
CA GLN A 139 -15.50 -8.14 4.71
C GLN A 139 -14.71 -8.00 6.02
N GLU A 140 -14.52 -9.09 6.76
CA GLU A 140 -13.74 -9.06 8.01
C GLU A 140 -12.32 -8.53 7.81
N VAL A 141 -11.67 -8.91 6.70
CA VAL A 141 -10.31 -8.44 6.35
C VAL A 141 -10.33 -6.97 5.94
N ALA A 142 -11.29 -6.56 5.11
CA ALA A 142 -11.44 -5.17 4.70
C ALA A 142 -11.64 -4.25 5.91
N GLU A 143 -12.57 -4.60 6.81
CA GLU A 143 -12.82 -3.87 8.06
C GLU A 143 -11.56 -3.78 8.94
N TYR A 144 -10.83 -4.88 9.07
CA TYR A 144 -9.59 -4.92 9.85
C TYR A 144 -8.51 -4.00 9.26
N LEU A 145 -8.31 -4.03 7.94
CA LEU A 145 -7.34 -3.17 7.25
C LEU A 145 -7.71 -1.68 7.36
N LEU A 146 -8.99 -1.34 7.15
CA LEU A 146 -9.50 0.02 7.31
C LEU A 146 -9.24 0.57 8.72
N LYS A 147 -9.45 -0.27 9.74
CA LYS A 147 -9.23 0.08 11.14
C LYS A 147 -7.74 0.25 11.47
N GLU A 148 -6.93 -0.77 11.20
CA GLU A 148 -5.56 -0.86 11.72
C GLU A 148 -4.52 -0.20 10.82
N ALA A 149 -4.73 -0.23 9.50
CA ALA A 149 -3.76 0.31 8.55
C ALA A 149 -4.07 1.76 8.13
N LEU A 150 -5.34 2.15 8.09
CA LEU A 150 -5.77 3.51 7.68
C LEU A 150 -6.26 4.39 8.83
N GLY A 151 -6.32 3.87 10.07
CA GLY A 151 -6.54 4.67 11.27
C GLY A 151 -7.92 5.33 11.37
N LEU A 152 -8.96 4.73 10.77
CA LEU A 152 -10.30 5.29 10.73
C LEU A 152 -11.00 5.41 12.10
N GLU A 153 -10.44 4.84 13.18
CA GLU A 153 -10.99 5.07 14.53
C GLU A 153 -10.94 6.53 14.99
N LYS A 154 -10.14 7.41 14.35
CA LYS A 154 -10.07 8.83 14.71
C LYS A 154 -11.08 9.74 13.98
N ALA A 155 -11.80 9.26 12.97
CA ALA A 155 -12.66 10.11 12.14
C ALA A 155 -14.14 10.13 12.59
N ILE A 156 -14.58 9.21 13.46
CA ILE A 156 -16.00 9.06 13.85
C ILE A 156 -16.31 9.60 15.26
N GLY A 157 -15.37 10.37 15.84
CA GLY A 157 -15.56 11.12 17.09
C GLY A 157 -15.89 12.58 16.84
N ARG A 158 -17.00 12.88 16.16
CA ARG A 158 -17.71 14.16 16.34
C ARG A 158 -19.12 13.87 16.79
N GLU A 159 -19.35 14.23 18.04
CA GLU A 159 -20.62 14.32 18.73
C GLU A 159 -21.67 14.95 17.82
N GLY A 160 -22.70 14.17 17.52
CA GLY A 160 -24.00 14.66 17.08
C GLY A 160 -25.06 14.08 18.01
N ASP A 161 -24.82 14.16 19.32
CA ASP A 161 -25.83 13.78 20.31
C ASP A 161 -26.82 14.93 20.46
N GLY A 162 -28.07 14.66 20.10
CA GLY A 162 -29.21 15.03 20.93
C GLY A 162 -29.73 16.48 20.89
N ARG A 163 -30.85 16.61 20.16
CA ARG A 163 -32.06 17.40 20.50
C ARG A 163 -32.06 18.92 20.34
N SER A 164 -32.93 19.34 19.41
CA SER A 164 -33.67 20.60 19.37
C SER A 164 -34.40 20.90 20.69
N PRO A 165 -34.65 22.20 20.95
CA PRO A 165 -36.01 22.62 21.24
C PRO A 165 -36.46 23.77 20.35
N ASP A 166 -37.77 23.77 20.15
CA ASP A 166 -38.59 24.72 19.43
C ASP A 166 -38.28 26.19 19.80
N GLU A 167 -38.14 27.06 18.80
CA GLU A 167 -38.32 28.50 18.92
C GLU A 167 -39.29 28.97 17.82
N GLU A 168 -40.54 29.08 18.27
CA GLU A 168 -41.51 30.17 18.06
C GLU A 168 -41.74 30.76 16.65
N ASP A 169 -43.02 30.69 16.28
CA ASP A 169 -43.70 31.50 15.27
C ASP A 169 -43.33 32.99 15.37
N GLU A 170 -42.95 33.63 14.26
CA GLU A 170 -43.47 34.95 13.89
C GLU A 170 -43.57 35.07 12.35
N GLU A 171 -44.81 35.06 11.86
CA GLU A 171 -45.16 35.57 10.53
C GLU A 171 -45.01 37.10 10.53
N VAL A 172 -44.25 37.66 9.58
CA VAL A 172 -44.42 39.06 9.17
C VAL A 172 -44.37 39.17 7.65
N GLU A 173 -45.50 39.59 7.07
CA GLU A 173 -45.68 39.97 5.68
C GLU A 173 -44.95 41.27 5.30
N GLY A 174 -44.53 41.35 4.03
CA GLY A 174 -44.69 42.55 3.20
C GLY A 174 -43.52 43.53 3.10
N GLY A 175 -43.16 43.88 1.85
CA GLY A 175 -42.41 45.11 1.57
C GLY A 175 -41.55 45.07 0.31
N GLU A 176 -42.16 45.33 -0.85
CA GLU A 176 -41.47 45.74 -2.08
C GLU A 176 -40.84 47.14 -1.91
N GLY A 177 -39.70 47.39 -2.57
CA GLY A 177 -39.07 48.70 -2.60
C GLY A 177 -37.88 48.77 -3.54
N GLU A 178 -38.14 49.08 -4.81
CA GLU A 178 -37.17 49.52 -5.81
C GLU A 178 -36.60 50.92 -5.47
N GLY A 179 -35.37 51.20 -5.90
CA GLY A 179 -34.75 52.52 -5.77
C GLY A 179 -33.43 52.63 -6.54
N ASP A 180 -33.55 53.10 -7.78
CA ASP A 180 -32.48 53.45 -8.73
C ASP A 180 -31.67 54.71 -8.36
N GLY A 181 -30.46 54.80 -8.93
CA GLY A 181 -29.75 56.04 -9.29
C GLY A 181 -28.66 56.50 -8.31
N ASP A 182 -27.49 57.02 -8.71
CA ASP A 182 -26.92 57.33 -10.02
C ASP A 182 -25.44 57.71 -9.82
N ALA A 183 -24.65 57.65 -10.90
CA ALA A 183 -23.36 58.33 -11.26
C ALA A 183 -22.35 58.75 -10.15
N ASP A 184 -21.02 58.68 -10.33
CA ASP A 184 -20.27 59.35 -11.40
C ASP A 184 -18.76 59.01 -11.34
N LYS A 185 -18.14 58.94 -12.53
CA LYS A 185 -16.76 59.27 -13.02
C LYS A 185 -15.59 59.39 -12.01
N VAL A 186 -14.30 59.08 -12.33
CA VAL A 186 -13.44 59.49 -13.46
C VAL A 186 -12.08 58.75 -13.41
N ALA A 187 -11.46 58.52 -14.59
CA ALA A 187 -10.03 58.64 -15.01
C ALA A 187 -8.89 58.20 -14.05
N ASP A 188 -7.71 57.67 -14.43
CA ASP A 188 -6.80 57.63 -15.60
C ASP A 188 -5.96 56.33 -15.38
N GLY A 189 -5.23 55.68 -16.28
CA GLY A 189 -4.57 56.04 -17.53
C GLY A 189 -3.19 55.33 -17.56
N MET A 190 -2.88 54.62 -18.66
CA MET A 190 -1.53 54.27 -19.20
C MET A 190 -0.59 53.42 -18.31
N ALA A 191 0.34 52.57 -18.78
CA ALA A 191 0.95 52.17 -20.04
C ALA A 191 1.43 50.69 -19.83
N GLU A 192 1.29 49.76 -20.77
CA GLU A 192 2.16 49.49 -21.92
C GLU A 192 3.58 48.94 -21.59
N MET A 193 3.97 47.90 -22.35
CA MET A 193 5.33 47.38 -22.60
C MET A 193 5.97 46.52 -21.48
N ASP A 194 6.66 45.40 -21.74
CA ASP A 194 7.18 44.85 -22.98
C ASP A 194 7.55 43.37 -22.81
N LEU A 195 7.55 42.66 -23.94
CA LEU A 195 8.09 41.33 -24.12
C LEU A 195 9.60 41.29 -23.86
N LYS A 196 10.10 40.14 -23.39
CA LYS A 196 11.29 39.49 -23.97
C LYS A 196 11.40 38.03 -23.54
N SER A 197 11.10 37.17 -24.51
CA SER A 197 11.65 35.83 -24.66
C SER A 197 13.18 35.85 -24.67
N SER A 198 13.82 34.93 -23.94
CA SER A 198 15.23 34.58 -24.16
C SER A 198 15.50 33.14 -23.69
N THR A 199 15.51 32.22 -24.63
CA THR A 199 16.51 31.14 -24.73
C THR A 199 17.45 31.54 -25.90
N PRO A 200 18.73 31.12 -26.03
CA PRO A 200 19.16 29.71 -25.84
C PRO A 200 20.65 29.43 -25.46
N LYS A 201 20.94 28.13 -25.31
CA LYS A 201 22.20 27.38 -25.58
C LYS A 201 23.48 27.67 -24.77
N GLY A 202 24.16 26.58 -24.39
CA GLY A 202 25.63 26.51 -24.46
C GLY A 202 26.32 25.67 -23.40
N ASP A 203 27.19 24.77 -23.86
CA ASP A 203 28.36 24.14 -23.21
C ASP A 203 28.08 23.00 -22.22
N MET A 204 28.34 21.71 -22.55
CA MET A 204 29.62 21.06 -22.90
C MET A 204 30.77 21.42 -21.94
N GLY A 205 30.97 20.53 -20.97
CA GLY A 205 32.17 20.36 -20.15
C GLY A 205 32.19 18.96 -19.58
#